data_AF-A0A6V8N382-F1
#
_entry.id   AF-A0A6V8N382-F1
#
_cell.length_a   1.000
_cell.length_b   1.000
_cell.length_c   1.000
_cell.angle_alpha   90.00
_cell.angle_beta   90.00
_cell.angle_gamma   90.00
#
_symmetry.space_group_name_H-M   'P 1'
#
loop_
_entity.id
_entity.type
_entity.pdbx_description
1 polymer ?
#
loop_
_entity_poly.entity_id
_entity_poly.type
_entity_poly.pdbx_seq_one_letter_code
_entity_poly.pdbx_strand_id
1 'polypeptide(L)'
;MDTYTIDVELEHYYGDRMAMSGKEACRRFYLRAVARCNGAELEKYLDRVKAHAAAYSSLNHVLRSPVMHIETPLFLSGLVLLLASFAMLFSGELGTMVALGASAGMVGMLQCLKKLSQYWQEYSVREAVFRELSQLLEEPSL
;
A
#
# COMPACT_ATOMS: atom_id res chain seq x y z
N MET A 1 22.08 -5.14 16.22
CA MET A 1 20.99 -4.15 16.04
C MET A 1 19.78 -4.94 15.63
N ASP A 2 18.69 -4.78 16.37
CA ASP A 2 17.47 -5.55 16.20
C ASP A 2 16.69 -5.07 14.96
N THR A 3 16.09 -5.99 14.23
CA THR A 3 15.28 -5.72 13.03
C THR A 3 14.09 -4.83 13.39
N TYR A 4 13.52 -5.01 14.59
CA TYR A 4 12.44 -4.20 15.13
C TYR A 4 12.78 -2.70 15.19
N THR A 5 14.03 -2.36 15.50
CA THR A 5 14.46 -0.95 15.57
C THR A 5 14.46 -0.29 14.20
N ILE A 6 14.77 -1.05 13.14
CA ILE A 6 14.77 -0.57 11.75
C ILE A 6 13.33 -0.34 11.28
N ASP A 7 12.44 -1.29 11.57
CA ASP A 7 11.03 -1.20 11.19
C ASP A 7 10.37 0.03 11.82
N VAL A 8 10.64 0.28 13.10
CA VAL A 8 10.17 1.48 13.81
C VAL A 8 10.70 2.75 13.16
N GLU A 9 11.98 2.80 12.77
CA GLU A 9 12.55 4.00 12.13
C GLU A 9 12.01 4.25 10.73
N LEU A 10 11.73 3.19 9.97
CA LEU A 10 11.04 3.29 8.67
C LEU A 10 9.62 3.84 8.84
N GLU A 11 8.91 3.44 9.89
CA GLU A 11 7.59 3.96 10.20
C GLU A 11 7.63 5.44 10.62
N HIS A 12 8.62 5.84 11.44
CA HIS A 12 8.85 7.24 11.78
C HIS A 12 9.18 8.08 10.53
N TYR A 13 10.03 7.56 9.64
CA TYR A 13 10.33 8.24 8.38
C TYR A 13 9.10 8.38 7.50
N TYR A 14 8.28 7.33 7.36
CA TYR A 14 7.03 7.39 6.61
C TYR A 14 6.08 8.45 7.18
N GLY A 15 5.90 8.47 8.51
CA GLY A 15 5.10 9.47 9.20
C GLY A 15 5.61 10.90 8.98
N ASP A 16 6.93 11.11 9.12
CA ASP A 16 7.57 12.39 8.81
C ASP A 16 7.30 12.77 7.34
N ARG A 17 7.48 11.84 6.40
CA ARG A 17 7.32 12.09 4.96
C ARG A 17 5.88 12.43 4.55
N MET A 18 4.88 11.92 5.27
CA MET A 18 3.47 12.28 5.09
C MET A 18 3.15 13.66 5.67
N ALA A 19 3.87 14.10 6.71
CA ALA A 19 3.64 15.39 7.36
C ALA A 19 4.43 16.55 6.73
N MET A 20 5.58 16.27 6.12
CA MET A 20 6.51 17.31 5.62
C MET A 20 7.20 16.94 4.30
N SER A 21 7.98 17.89 3.77
CA SER A 21 8.75 17.67 2.53
C SER A 21 9.78 16.55 2.68
N GLY A 22 10.11 15.87 1.58
CA GLY A 22 11.10 14.77 1.58
C GLY A 22 12.47 15.17 2.10
N LYS A 23 12.93 16.38 1.79
CA LYS A 23 14.23 16.90 2.28
C LYS A 23 14.25 17.02 3.81
N GLU A 24 13.19 17.55 4.41
CA GLU A 24 13.13 17.73 5.87
C GLU A 24 12.93 16.40 6.61
N ALA A 25 12.12 15.49 6.07
CA ALA A 25 11.96 14.14 6.61
C ALA A 25 13.29 13.36 6.57
N CYS A 26 14.02 13.46 5.46
CA CYS A 26 15.34 12.85 5.30
C CYS A 26 16.35 13.44 6.30
N ARG A 27 16.39 14.78 6.43
CA ARG A 27 17.23 15.45 7.43
C ARG A 27 16.95 14.95 8.85
N ARG A 28 15.67 14.83 9.25
CA ARG A 28 15.29 14.32 10.57
C ARG A 28 15.71 12.87 10.77
N PHE A 29 15.54 12.03 9.76
CA PHE A 29 16.02 10.66 9.78
C PHE A 29 17.53 10.60 10.00
N TYR A 30 18.31 11.37 9.24
CA TYR A 30 19.78 11.42 9.41
C TYR A 30 20.18 11.92 10.80
N LEU A 31 19.53 12.96 11.33
CA LEU A 31 19.80 13.44 12.68
C LEU A 31 19.53 12.37 13.74
N ARG A 32 18.44 11.58 13.60
CA ARG A 32 18.16 10.45 14.49
C ARG A 32 19.22 9.35 14.36
N ALA A 33 19.65 9.04 13.15
CA ALA A 33 20.66 8.01 12.89
C ALA A 33 22.02 8.38 13.49
N VAL A 34 22.49 9.62 13.28
CA VAL A 34 23.77 10.12 13.82
C VAL A 34 23.72 10.23 15.36
N ALA A 35 22.56 10.56 15.95
CA ALA A 35 22.42 10.58 17.40
C ALA A 35 22.49 9.19 18.05
N ARG A 36 22.25 8.12 17.30
CA ARG A 36 22.21 6.73 17.80
C ARG A 36 23.45 5.90 17.44
N CYS A 37 24.14 6.24 16.36
CA CYS A 37 25.24 5.44 15.83
C CYS A 37 26.51 6.28 15.70
N ASN A 38 27.65 5.71 16.13
CA ASN A 38 28.97 6.29 15.86
C ASN A 38 29.36 6.07 14.39
N GLY A 39 30.28 6.87 13.83
CA GLY A 39 30.55 6.93 12.38
C GLY A 39 30.65 5.58 11.64
N ALA A 40 31.38 4.58 12.16
CA ALA A 40 31.49 3.26 11.53
C ALA A 40 30.25 2.36 11.71
N GLU A 41 29.42 2.63 12.73
CA GLU A 41 28.14 1.96 12.93
C GLU A 41 27.03 2.61 12.11
N LEU A 42 27.17 3.91 11.82
CA LEU A 42 26.21 4.67 11.01
C LEU A 42 26.14 4.14 9.57
N GLU A 43 27.28 3.86 8.94
CA GLU A 43 27.29 3.29 7.59
C GLU A 43 26.57 1.93 7.54
N LYS A 44 26.89 1.03 8.48
CA LYS A 44 26.20 -0.26 8.62
C LYS A 44 24.72 -0.13 8.96
N TYR A 45 24.35 0.92 9.70
CA TYR A 45 22.96 1.24 10.01
C TYR A 45 22.22 1.64 8.74
N LEU A 46 22.76 2.59 7.97
CA LEU A 46 22.16 3.11 6.74
C LEU A 46 22.03 2.01 5.68
N ASP A 47 23.03 1.15 5.53
CA ASP A 47 22.98 -0.01 4.63
C ASP A 47 21.82 -0.96 4.97
N ARG A 48 21.61 -1.24 6.26
CA ARG A 48 20.49 -2.08 6.68
C ARG A 48 19.15 -1.40 6.46
N VAL A 49 19.04 -0.10 6.77
CA VAL A 49 17.82 0.66 6.50
C VAL A 49 17.51 0.68 5.01
N LYS A 50 18.52 0.89 4.15
CA LYS A 50 18.38 0.83 2.69
C LYS A 50 17.82 -0.52 2.24
N ALA A 51 18.42 -1.62 2.72
CA ALA A 51 17.96 -2.96 2.37
C ALA A 51 16.49 -3.21 2.81
N HIS A 52 16.11 -2.75 3.99
CA HIS A 52 14.73 -2.89 4.47
C HIS A 52 13.77 -1.98 3.69
N ALA A 53 14.14 -0.73 3.41
CA ALA A 53 13.35 0.18 2.59
C ALA A 53 13.09 -0.39 1.19
N ALA A 54 14.11 -0.98 0.56
CA ALA A 54 13.97 -1.67 -0.72
C ALA A 54 13.02 -2.88 -0.61
N ALA A 55 13.15 -3.70 0.45
CA ALA A 55 12.26 -4.82 0.71
C ALA A 55 10.81 -4.35 0.90
N TYR A 56 10.56 -3.33 1.72
CA TYR A 56 9.23 -2.74 1.92
C TYR A 56 8.67 -2.13 0.64
N SER A 57 9.48 -1.48 -0.18
CA SER A 57 9.05 -0.99 -1.49
C SER A 57 8.57 -2.14 -2.38
N SER A 58 9.35 -3.22 -2.48
CA SER A 58 8.97 -4.41 -3.26
C SER A 58 7.71 -5.10 -2.71
N LEU A 59 7.57 -5.18 -1.38
CA LEU A 59 6.40 -5.76 -0.73
C LEU A 59 5.15 -4.94 -1.04
N ASN A 60 5.24 -3.61 -0.89
CA ASN A 60 4.11 -2.72 -1.20
C ASN A 60 3.76 -2.76 -2.69
N HIS A 61 4.75 -2.92 -3.58
CA HIS A 61 4.50 -3.15 -5.01
C HIS A 61 3.69 -4.44 -5.27
N VAL A 62 3.97 -5.53 -4.55
CA VAL A 62 3.19 -6.76 -4.65
C VAL A 62 1.79 -6.58 -4.05
N LEU A 63 1.69 -5.97 -2.87
CA LEU A 63 0.41 -5.69 -2.21
C LEU A 63 -0.46 -4.69 -2.97
N ARG A 64 0.14 -3.90 -3.86
CA ARG A 64 -0.58 -3.05 -4.81
C ARG A 64 -1.47 -3.86 -5.77
N SER A 65 -1.16 -5.14 -6.00
CA SER A 65 -1.95 -6.01 -6.87
C SER A 65 -3.35 -6.24 -6.29
N PRO A 66 -4.43 -6.04 -7.07
CA PRO A 66 -5.78 -6.27 -6.59
C PRO A 66 -5.99 -7.74 -6.19
N VAL A 67 -5.29 -8.69 -6.83
CA VAL A 67 -5.45 -10.12 -6.58
C VAL A 67 -5.06 -10.53 -5.15
N MET A 68 -4.24 -9.72 -4.47
CA MET A 68 -3.82 -9.98 -3.09
C MET A 68 -4.90 -9.65 -2.05
N HIS A 69 -6.01 -9.03 -2.47
CA HIS A 69 -7.07 -8.54 -1.58
C HIS A 69 -8.33 -9.40 -1.70
N ILE A 70 -8.94 -9.72 -0.55
CA ILE A 70 -10.15 -10.54 -0.48
C ILE A 70 -11.37 -9.87 -1.13
N GLU A 71 -11.32 -8.54 -1.27
CA GLU A 71 -12.32 -7.74 -1.96
C GLU A 71 -12.38 -8.05 -3.46
N THR A 72 -11.31 -8.56 -4.06
CA THR A 72 -11.27 -8.89 -5.50
C THR A 72 -12.18 -10.06 -5.87
N PRO A 73 -12.10 -11.24 -5.23
CA PRO A 73 -13.04 -12.32 -5.51
C PRO A 73 -14.49 -11.95 -5.16
N LEU A 74 -14.71 -11.12 -4.12
CA LEU A 74 -16.05 -10.61 -3.77
C LEU A 74 -16.59 -9.64 -4.83
N PHE A 75 -15.74 -8.77 -5.38
CA PHE A 75 -16.10 -7.90 -6.48
C PHE A 75 -16.44 -8.71 -7.74
N LEU A 76 -15.61 -9.69 -8.09
CA LEU A 76 -15.83 -10.54 -9.25
C LEU A 76 -17.10 -11.39 -9.16
N SER A 77 -17.39 -11.98 -7.99
CA SER A 77 -18.62 -12.73 -7.78
C SER A 77 -19.86 -11.83 -7.87
N GLY A 78 -19.79 -10.62 -7.30
CA GLY A 78 -20.83 -9.59 -7.45
C GLY A 78 -21.05 -9.17 -8.91
N LEU A 79 -19.97 -9.02 -9.69
CA LEU A 79 -20.03 -8.68 -11.11
C LEU A 79 -20.71 -9.79 -11.93
N VAL A 80 -20.37 -11.06 -11.68
CA VAL A 80 -20.99 -12.20 -12.36
C VAL A 80 -22.48 -12.27 -12.05
N LEU A 81 -22.88 -12.08 -10.79
CA LEU A 81 -24.29 -12.04 -10.38
C LEU A 81 -25.05 -10.89 -11.05
N LEU A 82 -24.42 -9.72 -11.16
CA LEU A 82 -25.00 -8.57 -11.84
C LEU A 82 -25.23 -8.86 -13.33
N LEU A 83 -24.22 -9.42 -14.02
CA LEU A 83 -24.33 -9.78 -15.43
C LEU A 83 -25.40 -10.86 -15.68
N ALA A 84 -25.47 -11.87 -14.83
CA ALA A 84 -26.52 -12.89 -14.88
C ALA A 84 -27.91 -12.28 -14.68
N SER A 85 -28.05 -11.33 -13.75
CA SER A 85 -29.30 -10.61 -13.52
C SER A 85 -29.71 -9.79 -14.76
N PHE A 86 -28.77 -9.11 -15.42
CA PHE A 86 -29.07 -8.42 -16.67
C PHE A 86 -29.51 -9.39 -17.77
N ALA A 87 -28.84 -10.53 -17.93
CA ALA A 87 -29.22 -11.53 -18.92
C ALA A 87 -30.67 -12.05 -18.69
N MET A 88 -31.03 -12.30 -17.43
CA MET A 88 -32.39 -12.70 -17.05
C MET A 88 -33.45 -11.60 -17.28
N LEU A 89 -33.06 -10.32 -17.21
CA LEU A 89 -33.94 -9.20 -17.56
C LEU A 89 -34.31 -9.24 -19.05
N PHE A 90 -33.31 -9.47 -19.90
CA PHE A 90 -33.50 -9.51 -21.34
C PHE A 90 -34.23 -10.77 -21.82
N SER A 91 -34.16 -11.88 -21.09
CA SER A 91 -34.94 -13.09 -21.38
C SER A 91 -36.39 -13.03 -20.88
N GLY A 92 -36.76 -11.99 -20.12
CA GLY A 92 -38.12 -11.83 -19.57
C GLY A 92 -38.42 -12.71 -18.35
N GLU A 93 -37.39 -13.32 -17.75
CA GLU A 93 -37.52 -14.24 -16.61
C GLU A 93 -37.35 -13.54 -15.24
N LEU A 94 -37.25 -12.20 -15.22
CA LEU A 94 -36.84 -11.48 -14.01
C LEU A 94 -38.00 -11.21 -13.04
N GLY A 95 -38.01 -11.92 -11.93
CA GLY A 95 -38.89 -11.64 -10.79
C GLY A 95 -38.40 -10.47 -9.92
N THR A 96 -39.32 -9.83 -9.18
CA THR A 96 -39.04 -8.69 -8.28
C THR A 96 -38.01 -9.02 -7.18
N MET A 97 -37.95 -10.27 -6.70
CA MET A 97 -36.91 -10.73 -5.78
C MET A 97 -35.50 -10.74 -6.38
N VAL A 98 -35.37 -11.09 -7.66
CA VAL A 98 -34.09 -11.09 -8.38
C VAL A 98 -33.60 -9.65 -8.58
N ALA A 99 -34.51 -8.72 -8.87
CA ALA A 99 -34.19 -7.29 -8.97
C ALA A 99 -33.69 -6.70 -7.63
N LEU A 100 -34.30 -7.08 -6.51
CA LEU A 100 -33.87 -6.65 -5.17
C LEU A 100 -32.54 -7.29 -4.75
N GLY A 101 -32.31 -8.55 -5.10
CA GLY A 101 -31.01 -9.21 -4.88
C GLY A 101 -29.88 -8.59 -5.70
N ALA A 102 -30.15 -8.24 -6.96
CA ALA A 102 -29.19 -7.59 -7.85
C ALA A 102 -28.79 -6.19 -7.37
N SER A 103 -29.73 -5.40 -6.85
CA SER A 103 -29.44 -4.07 -6.31
C SER A 103 -28.60 -4.13 -5.01
N ALA A 104 -28.90 -5.07 -4.11
CA ALA A 104 -28.07 -5.31 -2.93
C ALA A 104 -26.64 -5.79 -3.30
N GLY A 105 -26.54 -6.69 -4.28
CA GLY A 105 -25.25 -7.16 -4.82
C GLY A 105 -24.42 -6.02 -5.44
N MET A 106 -25.08 -5.10 -6.16
CA MET A 106 -24.42 -3.93 -6.76
C MET A 106 -23.82 -3.00 -5.70
N VAL A 107 -24.53 -2.76 -4.59
CA VAL A 107 -24.02 -1.95 -3.47
C VAL A 107 -22.78 -2.60 -2.85
N GLY A 108 -22.83 -3.92 -2.59
CA GLY A 108 -21.68 -4.66 -2.06
C GLY A 108 -20.46 -4.62 -3.01
N MET A 109 -20.70 -4.75 -4.31
CA MET A 109 -19.66 -4.65 -5.34
C MET A 109 -19.00 -3.26 -5.35
N LEU A 110 -19.78 -2.18 -5.28
CA LEU A 110 -19.24 -0.81 -5.23
C LEU A 110 -18.40 -0.55 -3.97
N GLN A 111 -18.78 -1.13 -2.83
CA GLN A 111 -17.98 -1.06 -1.61
C GLN A 111 -16.63 -1.79 -1.76
N CYS A 112 -16.63 -2.97 -2.37
CA CYS A 112 -15.40 -3.71 -2.66
C CYS A 112 -14.48 -2.91 -3.60
N LEU A 113 -15.05 -2.32 -4.66
CA LEU A 113 -14.31 -1.48 -5.59
C LEU A 113 -13.68 -0.26 -4.90
N LYS A 114 -14.43 0.40 -4.01
CA LYS A 114 -13.92 1.53 -3.23
C LYS A 114 -12.74 1.12 -2.35
N LYS A 115 -12.83 -0.01 -1.65
CA LYS A 115 -11.75 -0.54 -0.81
C LYS A 115 -10.52 -0.91 -1.64
N LEU A 116 -10.68 -1.59 -2.76
CA LEU A 116 -9.58 -1.94 -3.67
C LEU A 116 -8.87 -0.69 -4.17
N SER A 117 -9.61 0.36 -4.53
CA SER A 117 -9.04 1.65 -4.92
C SER A 117 -8.23 2.29 -3.78
N GLN A 118 -8.75 2.24 -2.54
CA GLN A 118 -8.05 2.73 -1.36
C GLN A 118 -6.74 1.97 -1.10
N TYR A 119 -6.77 0.63 -1.15
CA TYR A 119 -5.56 -0.18 -1.04
C TYR A 119 -4.55 0.17 -2.14
N TRP A 120 -5.02 0.32 -3.37
CA TRP A 120 -4.16 0.64 -4.48
C TRP A 120 -3.44 1.98 -4.29
N GLN A 121 -4.17 2.99 -3.79
CA GLN A 121 -3.61 4.29 -3.46
C GLN A 121 -2.64 4.19 -2.27
N GLU A 122 -3.02 3.54 -1.18
CA GLU A 122 -2.18 3.44 0.02
C GLU A 122 -0.86 2.72 -0.25
N TYR A 123 -0.91 1.56 -0.91
CA TYR A 123 0.29 0.80 -1.23
C TYR A 123 1.19 1.51 -2.25
N SER A 124 0.61 2.26 -3.19
CA SER A 124 1.41 3.05 -4.14
C SER A 124 2.13 4.22 -3.47
N VAL A 125 1.48 4.88 -2.50
CA VAL A 125 2.12 5.94 -1.69
C VAL A 125 3.25 5.35 -0.84
N ARG A 126 3.00 4.24 -0.13
CA ARG A 126 4.04 3.56 0.68
C ARG A 126 5.21 3.09 -0.18
N GLU A 127 4.94 2.46 -1.33
CA GLU A 127 5.95 2.03 -2.30
C GLU A 127 6.84 3.21 -2.73
N ALA A 128 6.22 4.34 -3.10
CA ALA A 128 6.93 5.53 -3.55
C ALA A 128 7.82 6.12 -2.45
N VAL A 129 7.32 6.21 -1.20
CA VAL A 129 8.08 6.75 -0.06
C VAL A 129 9.29 5.89 0.27
N PHE A 130 9.13 4.57 0.33
CA PHE A 130 10.26 3.68 0.65
C PHE A 130 11.26 3.59 -0.50
N ARG A 131 10.80 3.72 -1.75
CA ARG A 131 11.67 3.83 -2.92
C ARG A 131 12.46 5.13 -2.92
N GLU A 132 11.84 6.26 -2.56
CA GLU A 132 12.52 7.55 -2.39
C GLU A 132 13.63 7.42 -1.33
N LEU A 133 13.33 6.82 -0.18
CA LEU A 133 14.32 6.60 0.88
C LEU A 133 15.49 5.72 0.42
N SER A 134 15.22 4.59 -0.24
CA SER A 134 16.28 3.68 -0.67
C SER A 134 17.21 4.32 -1.71
N GLN A 135 16.68 5.16 -2.60
CA GLN A 135 17.44 5.93 -3.57
C GLN A 135 18.28 7.03 -2.90
N LEU A 136 17.72 7.74 -1.92
CA LEU A 136 18.44 8.76 -1.16
C LEU A 136 19.62 8.18 -0.35
N LEU A 137 19.50 6.93 0.08
CA LEU A 137 20.58 6.20 0.76
C LEU A 137 21.57 5.55 -0.22
N GLU A 138 21.32 5.61 -1.52
CA GLU A 138 22.19 5.07 -2.57
C GLU A 138 23.13 6.12 -3.16
N GLU A 139 22.73 7.40 -3.16
CA GLU A 139 23.61 8.50 -3.56
C GLU A 139 24.55 8.88 -2.40
N PRO A 140 25.87 8.69 -2.52
CA PRO A 140 26.84 8.97 -1.45
C PRO A 140 27.11 10.48 -1.25
N SER A 141 26.14 11.35 -1.53
CA SER A 141 26.30 12.82 -1.44
C SER A 141 25.44 13.42 -0.34
N LEU A 142 25.84 13.17 0.91
CA LEU A 142 25.60 14.04 2.06
C LEU A 142 26.88 14.15 2.88
#